data_AF-A0A949IEA7-F1
#
_entry.id   AF-A0A949IEA7-F1
#
_cell.length_a   1.000
_cell.length_b   1.000
_cell.length_c   1.000
_cell.angle_alpha   90.00
_cell.angle_beta   90.00
_cell.angle_gamma   90.00
#
_symmetry.space_group_name_H-M   'P 1'
#
loop_
_entity.id
_entity.type
_entity.pdbx_description
1 polymer ?
#
loop_
_entity_poly.entity_id
_entity_poly.type
_entity_poly.pdbx_seq_one_letter_code
_entity_poly.pdbx_strand_id
1 'polypeptide(L)'
;MRFFAYAGLSALFMAAAVPGARAATPPYSLAASVPLGGAAHWDYMHYHAATGQLFIAHGKTLTVVNTATNKVEGNVTGLDDTHGIAFDPATASATRTAPARKPCPSSTPPR
;
A
#
# COMPACT_ATOMS: atom_id res chain seq x y z
N MET A 1 -18.60 52.02 56.61
CA MET A 1 -20.05 52.11 56.31
C MET A 1 -20.22 52.39 54.82
N ARG A 2 -21.19 51.71 54.19
CA ARG A 2 -21.70 51.88 52.81
C ARG A 2 -21.17 50.89 51.77
N PHE A 3 -21.84 49.74 51.78
CA PHE A 3 -22.09 48.84 50.65
C PHE A 3 -22.53 49.60 49.40
N PHE A 4 -21.94 49.31 48.25
CA PHE A 4 -22.61 49.42 46.96
C PHE A 4 -22.10 48.35 45.98
N ALA A 5 -23.00 47.40 45.74
CA ALA A 5 -23.23 46.62 44.51
C ALA A 5 -22.08 45.77 43.93
N TYR A 6 -22.14 44.48 44.27
CA TYR A 6 -21.84 43.37 43.36
C TYR A 6 -22.61 43.56 42.03
N ALA A 7 -22.02 44.26 41.07
CA ALA A 7 -22.57 44.41 39.73
C ALA A 7 -21.70 43.62 38.75
N GLY A 8 -22.25 42.54 38.22
CA GLY A 8 -21.63 41.76 37.14
C GLY A 8 -21.36 40.30 37.46
N LEU A 9 -22.21 39.66 38.28
CA LEU A 9 -22.35 38.22 38.25
C LEU A 9 -22.77 37.80 36.82
N SER A 10 -22.13 36.75 36.31
CA SER A 10 -22.57 35.93 35.16
C SER A 10 -22.16 36.37 33.76
N ALA A 11 -20.84 36.36 33.48
CA ALA A 11 -20.39 35.94 32.14
C ALA A 11 -20.55 34.41 32.06
N LEU A 12 -21.77 33.96 31.75
CA LEU A 12 -22.08 32.54 31.54
C LEU A 12 -21.27 32.04 30.34
N PHE A 13 -20.19 31.31 30.64
CA PHE A 13 -19.42 30.54 29.68
C PHE A 13 -20.35 29.53 28.99
N MET A 14 -20.85 29.85 27.80
CA MET A 14 -21.57 28.89 26.96
C MET A 14 -20.64 28.40 25.86
N ALA A 15 -19.69 27.54 26.26
CA ALA A 15 -18.97 26.70 25.31
C ALA A 15 -19.93 25.61 24.84
N ALA A 16 -20.62 25.85 23.72
CA ALA A 16 -21.37 24.81 23.03
C ALA A 16 -20.37 23.71 22.62
N ALA A 17 -20.47 22.54 23.25
CA ALA A 17 -19.73 21.36 22.83
C ALA A 17 -20.27 20.94 21.46
N VAL A 18 -19.60 21.35 20.39
CA VAL A 18 -19.83 20.80 19.05
C VAL A 18 -19.52 19.31 19.14
N PRO A 19 -20.47 18.40 18.86
CA PRO A 19 -20.18 16.98 18.80
C PRO A 19 -19.17 16.78 17.67
N GLY A 20 -17.92 16.50 18.01
CA GLY A 20 -16.91 16.13 17.02
C GLY A 20 -17.35 14.84 16.33
N ALA A 21 -17.38 14.84 15.00
CA ALA A 21 -17.60 13.62 14.23
C ALA A 21 -16.53 12.59 14.64
N ARG A 22 -16.96 11.46 15.21
CA ARG A 22 -16.05 10.36 15.53
C ARG A 22 -15.82 9.58 14.24
N ALA A 23 -14.59 9.56 13.75
CA ALA A 23 -14.21 8.65 12.69
C ALA A 23 -14.51 7.21 13.14
N ALA A 24 -15.13 6.43 12.26
CA ALA A 24 -15.36 5.01 12.54
C ALA A 24 -14.02 4.30 12.74
N THR A 25 -13.92 3.46 13.76
CA THR A 25 -12.75 2.61 13.96
C THR A 25 -12.63 1.66 12.77
N PRO A 26 -11.49 1.65 12.05
CA PRO A 26 -11.32 0.71 10.94
C PRO A 26 -11.40 -0.73 11.45
N PRO A 27 -11.97 -1.67 10.68
CA PRO A 27 -12.09 -3.08 11.08
C PRO A 27 -10.76 -3.85 10.92
N TYR A 28 -9.61 -3.17 11.04
CA TYR A 28 -8.29 -3.75 10.91
C TYR A 28 -7.34 -3.13 11.93
N SER A 29 -6.36 -3.92 12.35
CA SER A 29 -5.25 -3.47 13.18
C SER A 29 -3.94 -3.88 12.52
N LEU A 30 -2.86 -3.17 12.87
CA LEU A 30 -1.53 -3.56 12.44
C LEU A 30 -1.20 -4.95 13.02
N ALA A 31 -1.01 -5.94 12.15
CA ALA A 31 -0.64 -7.30 12.55
C ALA A 31 0.88 -7.46 12.68
N ALA A 32 1.64 -6.90 11.75
CA ALA A 32 3.10 -6.96 11.73
C ALA A 32 3.70 -5.84 10.87
N SER A 33 4.95 -5.50 11.15
CA SER A 33 5.78 -4.60 10.32
C SER A 33 7.02 -5.35 9.86
N VAL A 34 7.21 -5.46 8.54
CA VAL A 34 8.38 -6.11 7.93
C VAL A 34 9.25 -5.04 7.28
N PRO A 35 10.47 -4.77 7.78
CA PRO A 35 11.37 -3.82 7.15
C PRO A 35 11.95 -4.41 5.86
N LEU A 36 11.75 -3.73 4.73
CA LEU A 36 12.23 -4.16 3.40
C LEU A 36 13.45 -3.37 2.91
N GLY A 37 13.82 -2.30 3.62
CA GLY A 37 14.82 -1.34 3.16
C GLY A 37 14.25 -0.24 2.26
N GLY A 38 15.12 0.70 1.86
CA GLY A 38 14.74 1.85 1.06
C GLY A 38 14.90 1.58 -0.43
N ALA A 39 13.78 1.45 -1.13
CA ALA A 39 13.71 1.55 -2.58
C ALA A 39 13.18 2.92 -2.98
N ALA A 40 13.73 3.49 -4.06
CA ALA A 40 13.39 4.84 -4.51
C ALA A 40 11.96 4.94 -5.07
N HIS A 41 11.33 3.82 -5.43
CA HIS A 41 9.93 3.77 -5.90
C HIS A 41 9.27 2.45 -5.53
N TRP A 42 8.02 2.52 -5.06
CA TRP A 42 7.17 1.37 -4.74
C TRP A 42 6.08 1.23 -5.80
N ASP A 43 5.72 -0.01 -6.11
CA ASP A 43 4.73 -0.35 -7.13
C ASP A 43 3.68 -1.31 -6.52
N TYR A 44 3.30 -2.37 -7.22
CA TYR A 44 2.29 -3.33 -6.77
C TYR A 44 2.81 -4.39 -5.78
N MET A 45 1.85 -4.97 -5.05
CA MET A 45 2.05 -6.19 -4.28
C MET A 45 1.04 -7.27 -4.71
N HIS A 46 1.45 -8.53 -4.68
CA HIS A 46 0.58 -9.66 -4.99
C HIS A 46 0.78 -10.79 -3.98
N TYR A 47 -0.32 -11.25 -3.38
CA TYR A 47 -0.31 -12.37 -2.46
C TYR A 47 -0.55 -13.68 -3.20
N HIS A 48 0.42 -14.58 -3.17
CA HIS A 48 0.30 -15.90 -3.75
C HIS A 48 -0.24 -16.88 -2.71
N ALA A 49 -1.55 -17.07 -2.70
CA ALA A 49 -2.25 -17.87 -1.69
C ALA A 49 -1.77 -19.34 -1.61
N ALA A 50 -1.31 -19.92 -2.73
CA ALA A 50 -0.83 -21.30 -2.76
C ALA A 50 0.48 -21.52 -1.98
N THR A 51 1.35 -20.51 -1.90
CA THR A 51 2.63 -20.61 -1.16
C THR A 51 2.67 -19.76 0.10
N GLY A 52 1.69 -18.89 0.33
CA GLY A 52 1.68 -17.96 1.46
C GLY A 52 2.73 -16.85 1.34
N GLN A 53 3.23 -16.60 0.12
CA GLN A 53 4.23 -15.59 -0.16
C GLN A 53 3.60 -14.29 -0.65
N LEU A 54 4.10 -13.17 -0.18
CA LEU A 54 3.77 -11.83 -0.66
C LEU A 54 4.92 -11.31 -1.51
N PHE A 55 4.62 -10.99 -2.76
CA PHE A 55 5.57 -10.43 -3.72
C PHE A 55 5.36 -8.93 -3.78
N ILE A 56 6.43 -8.15 -3.60
CA ILE A 56 6.38 -6.69 -3.47
C ILE A 56 7.33 -6.06 -4.48
N ALA A 57 6.79 -5.34 -5.44
CA ALA A 57 7.54 -4.65 -6.48
C ALA A 57 8.02 -3.28 -6.00
N HIS A 58 9.31 -3.03 -6.18
CA HIS A 58 9.94 -1.74 -5.91
C HIS A 58 11.24 -1.63 -6.69
N GLY A 59 11.55 -0.46 -7.25
CA GLY A 59 12.78 -0.35 -8.01
C GLY A 59 12.78 -1.26 -9.25
N LYS A 60 13.89 -1.99 -9.35
CA LYS A 60 14.13 -3.09 -10.29
C LYS A 60 14.10 -4.46 -9.58
N THR A 61 13.45 -4.49 -8.42
CA THR A 61 13.52 -5.60 -7.48
C THR A 61 12.12 -6.06 -7.10
N LEU A 62 11.94 -7.37 -7.02
CA LEU A 62 10.75 -7.97 -6.44
C LEU A 62 11.14 -8.66 -5.14
N THR A 63 10.72 -8.13 -4.00
CA THR A 63 10.96 -8.77 -2.71
C THR A 63 9.88 -9.79 -2.41
N VAL A 64 10.30 -10.97 -1.95
CA VAL A 64 9.42 -12.06 -1.55
C VAL A 64 9.42 -12.14 -0.03
N VAL A 65 8.22 -12.06 0.56
CA VAL A 65 8.01 -12.12 2.00
C VAL A 65 7.14 -13.33 2.34
N ASN A 66 7.60 -14.14 3.29
CA ASN A 66 6.78 -15.18 3.89
C ASN A 66 5.80 -14.56 4.89
N THR A 67 4.50 -14.66 4.63
CA THR A 67 3.49 -14.02 5.47
C THR A 67 3.24 -14.75 6.79
N ALA A 68 3.60 -16.03 6.91
CA ALA A 68 3.46 -16.79 8.15
C ALA A 68 4.57 -16.44 9.16
N THR A 69 5.79 -16.19 8.68
CA THR A 69 6.95 -15.89 9.53
C THR A 69 7.31 -14.41 9.56
N ASN A 70 6.70 -13.59 8.70
CA ASN A 70 7.02 -12.17 8.51
C ASN A 70 8.50 -11.94 8.16
N LYS A 71 9.08 -12.85 7.37
CA LYS A 71 10.49 -12.80 6.96
C LYS A 71 10.60 -12.57 5.45
N VAL A 72 11.60 -11.79 5.06
CA VAL A 72 12.03 -11.68 3.66
C VAL A 72 12.73 -12.98 3.29
N GLU A 73 12.20 -13.69 2.31
CA GLU A 73 12.78 -14.93 1.78
C GLU A 73 13.81 -14.65 0.68
N GLY A 74 13.70 -13.51 0.00
CA GLY A 74 14.68 -13.11 -0.99
C GLY A 74 14.21 -11.99 -1.90
N ASN A 75 15.05 -11.68 -2.89
CA ASN A 75 14.83 -10.67 -3.91
C ASN A 75 15.01 -11.29 -5.28
N VAL A 76 14.05 -11.07 -6.18
CA VAL A 76 14.22 -11.30 -7.61
C VAL A 76 14.75 -10.01 -8.23
N THR A 77 15.89 -10.11 -8.91
CA THR A 77 16.62 -8.98 -9.52
C THR A 77 16.82 -9.23 -11.02
N GLY A 78 17.44 -8.28 -11.72
CA GLY A 78 17.65 -8.37 -13.18
C GLY A 78 16.42 -7.96 -14.00
N LEU A 79 15.48 -7.24 -13.37
CA LEU A 79 14.31 -6.69 -14.03
C LEU A 79 14.64 -5.27 -14.51
N ASP A 80 14.22 -4.91 -15.72
CA ASP A 80 14.36 -3.53 -16.19
C ASP A 80 13.45 -2.58 -15.41
N ASP A 81 12.30 -3.09 -14.96
CA ASP A 81 11.26 -2.38 -14.21
C ASP A 81 10.24 -3.36 -13.57
N THR A 82 9.44 -2.90 -12.59
CA THR A 82 8.55 -3.77 -11.78
C THR A 82 7.06 -3.37 -11.75
N HIS A 83 6.52 -2.88 -12.87
CA HIS A 83 5.12 -2.42 -13.02
C HIS A 83 4.00 -3.49 -13.01
N GLY A 84 4.27 -4.76 -12.72
CA GLY A 84 3.22 -5.78 -12.65
C GLY A 84 3.69 -7.19 -12.29
N ILE A 85 2.87 -7.88 -11.51
CA ILE A 85 3.10 -9.26 -11.03
C ILE A 85 1.87 -10.11 -11.40
N ALA A 86 2.07 -11.20 -12.13
CA ALA A 86 1.01 -12.18 -12.39
C ALA A 86 1.56 -13.61 -12.24
N PHE A 87 0.69 -14.53 -11.81
CA PHE A 87 1.01 -15.94 -11.62
C PHE A 87 0.23 -16.79 -12.61
N ASP A 88 0.88 -17.78 -13.20
CA ASP A 88 0.22 -18.84 -13.96
C ASP A 88 -0.43 -19.83 -12.97
N PRO A 89 -1.77 -19.92 -12.92
CA PRO A 89 -2.47 -20.80 -12.00
C PRO A 89 -2.23 -22.29 -12.28
N ALA A 90 -1.76 -22.67 -13.47
CA ALA A 90 -1.52 -24.07 -13.83
C ALA A 90 -0.15 -24.59 -13.37
N THR A 91 0.84 -23.70 -13.21
CA THR A 91 2.23 -24.09 -12.91
C THR A 91 2.82 -23.38 -11.70
N ALA A 92 2.06 -22.50 -11.04
CA ALA A 92 2.54 -21.59 -9.99
C ALA A 92 3.74 -20.72 -10.42
N SER A 93 3.98 -20.56 -11.73
CA SER A 93 5.08 -19.76 -12.26
C SER A 93 4.65 -18.31 -12.44
N ALA A 94 5.39 -17.35 -11.90
CA ALA A 94 5.11 -15.93 -12.11
C ALA A 94 5.49 -15.53 -13.54
N THR A 95 4.53 -15.06 -14.34
CA THR A 95 4.77 -14.51 -15.68
C THR A 95 4.38 -13.03 -15.71
N ARG A 96 5.26 -12.19 -16.27
CA ARG A 96 5.03 -10.74 -16.40
C ARG A 96 4.09 -10.48 -17.58
N THR A 97 2.96 -9.82 -17.34
CA THR A 97 2.18 -9.21 -18.43
C THR A 97 2.90 -7.93 -18.87
N ALA A 98 3.62 -7.97 -19.98
CA ALA A 98 4.07 -6.75 -20.65
C ALA A 98 2.84 -6.00 -21.21
N PRO A 99 2.83 -4.65 -21.27
CA PRO A 99 1.88 -3.96 -22.13
C PRO A 99 2.12 -4.45 -23.56
N ALA A 100 1.05 -4.81 -24.26
CA ALA A 100 1.11 -5.29 -25.63
C ALA A 100 1.92 -4.31 -26.49
N ARG A 101 3.14 -4.70 -26.89
CA ARG A 101 3.84 -4.01 -27.96
C ARG A 101 2.97 -4.16 -29.20
N LYS A 102 2.60 -3.03 -29.84
CA LYS A 102 1.92 -3.03 -31.15
C LYS A 102 2.62 -4.06 -32.05
N PRO A 103 1.87 -4.95 -32.74
CA PRO A 103 2.49 -5.85 -33.71
C PRO A 103 3.29 -5.03 -34.72
N CYS A 104 4.56 -5.41 -34.96
CA CYS A 104 5.30 -4.87 -36.09
C CYS A 104 4.46 -5.08 -37.36
N PRO A 105 4.21 -4.05 -38.18
CA PRO A 105 3.65 -4.28 -39.50
C PRO A 105 4.61 -5.20 -40.26
N SER A 106 4.09 -6.32 -40.73
CA SER A 106 4.83 -7.31 -41.52
C SER A 106 5.50 -6.62 -42.71
N SER A 107 6.83 -6.63 -42.74
CA SER A 107 7.61 -6.22 -43.90
C SER A 107 7.49 -7.28 -45.00
N THR A 108 6.47 -7.16 -45.85
CA THR A 108 6.45 -7.86 -47.13
C THR A 108 7.25 -7.01 -48.13
N PRO A 109 8.36 -7.50 -48.71
CA PRO A 109 9.08 -6.75 -49.74
C PRO A 109 8.24 -6.70 -51.03
N PRO A 110 8.27 -5.58 -51.78
CA PRO A 110 7.59 -5.50 -53.07
C PRO A 110 8.24 -6.46 -54.07
N ARG A 111 7.38 -7.09 -54.87
CA ARG A 111 7.74 -7.99 -55.98
C ARG A 111 8.39 -7.24 -57.12
#